data_AF-A0A352DNI4-F1
#
_entry.id   AF-A0A352DNI4-F1
#
_cell.length_a   1.000
_cell.length_b   1.000
_cell.length_c   1.000
_cell.angle_alpha   90.00
_cell.angle_beta   90.00
_cell.angle_gamma   90.00
#
_symmetry.space_group_name_H-M   'P 1'
#
loop_
_entity.id
_entity.type
_entity.pdbx_description
1 polymer ?
#
loop_
_entity_poly.entity_id
_entity_poly.type
_entity_poly.pdbx_seq_one_letter_code
_entity_poly.pdbx_strand_id
1 'polypeptide(L)'
;MKKVFSNIWTKRLIALIGALYAVGVCRLCYFSIFYDMHIESRTTALLSASFISLIALLLMLYSRKQIVTRIASFLILPAMLPVILLYFGEWEIIIPIVITGVVILLLSGAGEGVKTAMGTIILLLYIFGALGYFLFTSFFVSSAKETVVDSGVSLSEKYRYRIVNTEDTSNGSTAVYVEPNDADVRYSNVTFTLKNMERVVYLERPITEDIEVEWKTETRDEITKALDGISHTISVTLSTEKLKEFGESLDSRLELDDLSIDERFMLGQTAHDVDPVRLDKLNDEQLDYFNLAKDADGRYSVKTPSSELLEYLEKGADDTIYITDLDSKALKILNQSYQYAVLSLNNKMLLKDLDDTRLEALGVSEEGDVMIFNGKVCFRYYVAELDNYYDTETRKLSLDLLG
;
A
#
# COMPACT_ATOMS: atom_id res chain seq x y z
N MET A 1 -24.11 9.29 -47.55
CA MET A 1 -23.09 9.61 -46.52
C MET A 1 -23.35 10.92 -45.76
N LYS A 2 -23.57 12.09 -46.38
CA LYS A 2 -23.79 13.37 -45.66
C LYS A 2 -24.90 13.37 -44.58
N LYS A 3 -26.04 12.68 -44.81
CA LYS A 3 -27.15 12.57 -43.83
C LYS A 3 -26.78 11.81 -42.55
N VAL A 4 -25.87 10.83 -42.64
CA VAL A 4 -25.45 10.01 -41.49
C VAL A 4 -24.49 10.81 -40.59
N PHE A 5 -23.56 11.57 -41.17
CA PHE A 5 -22.63 12.45 -40.45
C PHE A 5 -23.22 13.79 -40.01
N SER A 6 -24.43 14.14 -40.44
CA SER A 6 -25.14 15.31 -39.90
C SER A 6 -26.03 14.97 -38.70
N ASN A 7 -26.33 13.68 -38.49
CA ASN A 7 -27.23 13.22 -37.43
C ASN A 7 -26.64 13.49 -36.03
N ILE A 8 -27.47 14.00 -35.13
CA ILE A 8 -27.10 14.33 -33.75
C ILE A 8 -26.70 13.08 -32.95
N TRP A 9 -27.34 11.93 -33.22
CA TRP A 9 -27.04 10.66 -32.56
C TRP A 9 -25.64 10.14 -32.95
N THR A 10 -25.28 10.24 -34.23
CA THR A 10 -23.94 9.90 -34.71
C THR A 10 -22.86 10.76 -34.05
N LYS A 11 -23.12 12.07 -33.88
CA LYS A 11 -22.19 12.99 -33.20
C LYS A 11 -22.04 12.69 -31.71
N ARG A 12 -23.11 12.26 -31.04
CA ARG A 12 -23.07 11.84 -29.63
C ARG A 12 -22.28 10.54 -29.47
N LEU A 13 -22.50 9.56 -30.35
CA LEU A 13 -21.74 8.30 -30.35
C LEU A 13 -20.25 8.57 -30.57
N ILE A 14 -19.90 9.39 -31.56
CA ILE A 14 -18.50 9.78 -31.82
C ILE A 14 -17.91 10.56 -30.64
N ALA A 15 -18.70 11.39 -29.96
CA ALA A 15 -18.25 12.07 -28.75
C ALA A 15 -17.91 11.10 -27.61
N LEU A 16 -18.67 10.02 -27.45
CA LEU A 16 -18.39 8.96 -26.47
C LEU A 16 -17.12 8.19 -26.83
N ILE A 17 -16.93 7.84 -28.11
CA ILE A 17 -15.70 7.19 -28.58
C ILE A 17 -14.48 8.11 -28.34
N GLY A 18 -14.60 9.40 -28.65
CA GLY A 18 -13.56 10.39 -28.36
C GLY A 18 -13.30 10.56 -26.85
N ALA A 19 -14.32 10.40 -26.01
CA ALA A 19 -14.15 10.47 -24.55
C ALA A 19 -13.32 9.30 -23.99
N LEU A 20 -13.29 8.14 -24.67
CA LEU A 20 -12.41 7.03 -24.27
C LEU A 20 -10.93 7.42 -24.28
N TYR A 21 -10.53 8.36 -25.15
CA TYR A 21 -9.18 8.89 -25.13
C TYR A 21 -8.89 9.66 -23.84
N ALA A 22 -9.83 10.50 -23.39
CA ALA A 22 -9.67 11.23 -22.12
C ALA A 22 -9.64 10.27 -20.92
N VAL A 23 -10.44 9.21 -20.94
CA VAL A 23 -10.38 8.13 -19.93
C VAL A 23 -9.01 7.44 -19.96
N GLY A 24 -8.47 7.16 -21.14
CA GLY A 24 -7.12 6.62 -21.31
C GLY A 24 -6.04 7.54 -20.72
N VAL A 25 -6.14 8.85 -20.92
CA VAL A 25 -5.24 9.84 -20.31
C VAL A 25 -5.39 9.87 -18.78
N CYS A 26 -6.61 9.81 -18.24
CA CYS A 26 -6.83 9.71 -16.80
C CYS A 26 -6.28 8.40 -16.22
N ARG A 27 -6.36 7.29 -16.97
CA ARG A 27 -5.73 6.02 -16.59
C ARG A 27 -4.20 6.12 -16.63
N LEU A 28 -3.63 6.84 -17.59
CA LEU A 28 -2.19 7.11 -17.64
C LEU A 28 -1.76 7.99 -16.46
N CYS A 29 -2.57 8.98 -16.07
CA CYS A 29 -2.35 9.77 -14.84
C CYS A 29 -2.30 8.88 -13.61
N TYR A 30 -3.23 7.92 -13.50
CA TYR A 30 -3.20 6.92 -12.43
C TYR A 30 -1.92 6.10 -12.46
N PHE A 31 -1.50 5.60 -13.62
CA PHE A 31 -0.25 4.87 -13.75
C PHE A 31 0.96 5.71 -13.34
N SER A 32 1.03 6.99 -13.72
CA SER A 32 2.16 7.86 -13.35
C SER A 32 2.39 7.98 -11.85
N ILE A 33 1.33 7.91 -11.05
CA ILE A 33 1.40 8.01 -9.59
C ILE A 33 1.88 6.70 -8.96
N PHE A 34 1.42 5.56 -9.44
CA PHE A 34 1.63 4.27 -8.77
C PHE A 34 2.65 3.35 -9.46
N TYR A 35 3.06 3.64 -10.69
CA TYR A 35 3.91 2.77 -11.48
C TYR A 35 5.05 3.54 -12.13
N ASP A 36 6.19 2.88 -12.32
CA ASP A 36 7.27 3.29 -13.21
C ASP A 36 7.03 2.76 -14.62
N MET A 37 7.31 3.58 -15.62
CA MET A 37 7.05 3.26 -17.02
C MET A 37 8.36 2.93 -17.74
N HIS A 38 8.44 1.74 -18.32
CA HIS A 38 9.56 1.30 -19.14
C HIS A 38 9.11 1.13 -20.59
N ILE A 39 9.71 1.89 -21.50
CA ILE A 39 9.44 1.81 -22.93
C ILE A 39 10.47 0.89 -23.59
N GLU A 40 10.02 -0.25 -24.12
CA GLU A 40 10.91 -1.20 -24.80
C GLU A 40 11.44 -0.65 -26.12
N SER A 41 10.57 0.00 -26.91
CA SER A 41 10.95 0.60 -28.19
C SER A 41 10.40 2.02 -28.35
N ARG A 42 11.29 3.01 -28.15
CA ARG A 42 10.98 4.45 -28.23
C ARG A 42 10.29 4.84 -29.55
N THR A 43 10.76 4.29 -30.68
CA THR A 43 10.19 4.60 -32.00
C THR A 43 8.76 4.09 -32.15
N THR A 44 8.47 2.85 -31.75
CA THR A 44 7.14 2.26 -31.86
C THR A 44 6.16 2.94 -30.90
N ALA A 45 6.61 3.28 -29.69
CA ALA A 45 5.82 4.02 -28.71
C ALA A 45 5.42 5.40 -29.25
N LEU A 46 6.37 6.17 -29.81
CA LEU A 46 6.08 7.48 -30.41
C LEU A 46 5.09 7.38 -31.58
N LEU A 47 5.30 6.42 -32.50
CA LEU A 47 4.44 6.25 -33.68
C LEU A 47 3.02 5.84 -33.28
N SER A 48 2.88 4.89 -32.35
CA SER A 48 1.58 4.43 -31.87
C SER A 48 0.84 5.51 -31.08
N ALA A 49 1.52 6.20 -30.16
CA ALA A 49 0.96 7.31 -29.40
C ALA A 49 0.50 8.45 -30.33
N SER A 50 1.29 8.80 -31.35
CA SER A 50 0.94 9.82 -32.34
C SER A 50 -0.26 9.42 -33.20
N PHE A 51 -0.32 8.17 -33.65
CA PHE A 51 -1.42 7.65 -34.46
C PHE A 51 -2.74 7.65 -33.68
N ILE A 52 -2.74 7.13 -32.45
CA ILE A 52 -3.91 7.10 -31.57
C ILE A 52 -4.37 8.52 -31.26
N SER A 53 -3.43 9.41 -30.93
CA SER A 53 -3.71 10.81 -30.61
C SER A 53 -4.29 11.58 -31.80
N LEU A 54 -3.79 11.34 -33.01
CA LEU A 54 -4.33 11.95 -34.23
C LEU A 54 -5.77 11.49 -34.50
N ILE A 55 -6.06 10.19 -34.38
CA ILE A 55 -7.42 9.66 -34.54
C ILE A 55 -8.35 10.28 -33.50
N ALA A 56 -7.95 10.28 -32.23
CA ALA A 56 -8.73 10.86 -31.14
C ALA A 56 -8.99 12.36 -31.40
N LEU A 57 -7.98 13.12 -31.82
CA LEU A 57 -8.12 14.52 -32.16
C LEU A 57 -9.14 14.74 -33.28
N LEU A 58 -9.09 13.97 -34.36
CA LEU A 58 -10.06 14.07 -35.46
C LEU A 58 -11.50 13.78 -35.01
N LEU A 59 -11.69 12.73 -34.19
CA LEU A 59 -13.00 12.38 -33.63
C LEU A 59 -13.53 13.49 -32.72
N MET A 60 -12.68 14.03 -31.83
CA MET A 60 -13.05 15.10 -30.91
C MET A 60 -13.30 16.42 -31.64
N LEU A 61 -12.55 16.75 -32.69
CA LEU A 61 -12.81 17.94 -33.51
C LEU A 61 -14.17 17.84 -34.23
N TYR A 62 -14.51 16.65 -34.73
CA TYR A 62 -15.80 16.40 -35.35
C TYR A 62 -16.96 16.55 -34.33
N SER A 63 -16.79 16.06 -33.10
CA SER A 63 -17.78 16.15 -32.03
C SER A 63 -17.64 17.39 -31.12
N ARG A 64 -16.80 18.38 -31.46
CA ARG A 64 -16.39 19.51 -30.58
C ARG A 64 -17.52 20.33 -29.93
N LYS A 65 -18.72 20.30 -30.51
CA LYS A 65 -19.90 21.02 -29.98
C LYS A 65 -20.68 20.21 -28.93
N GLN A 66 -20.40 18.91 -28.80
CA GLN A 66 -21.03 18.06 -27.79
C GLN A 66 -20.44 18.35 -26.41
N ILE A 67 -21.29 18.29 -25.38
CA ILE A 67 -20.90 18.59 -23.99
C ILE A 67 -19.78 17.65 -23.53
N VAL A 68 -19.90 16.34 -23.82
CA VAL A 68 -18.91 15.32 -23.45
C VAL A 68 -17.51 15.68 -23.98
N THR A 69 -17.41 16.08 -25.25
CA THR A 69 -16.12 16.44 -25.86
C THR A 69 -15.55 17.73 -25.28
N ARG A 70 -16.39 18.69 -24.88
CA ARG A 70 -15.94 19.90 -24.18
C ARG A 70 -15.35 19.55 -22.81
N ILE A 71 -16.03 18.72 -22.04
CA ILE A 71 -15.52 18.26 -20.73
C ILE A 71 -14.20 17.52 -20.91
N ALA A 72 -14.13 16.57 -21.86
CA ALA A 72 -12.91 15.86 -22.18
C ALA A 72 -11.75 16.80 -22.55
N SER A 73 -12.02 17.85 -23.34
CA SER A 73 -11.00 18.84 -23.71
C SER A 73 -10.42 19.63 -22.53
N PHE A 74 -11.20 19.81 -21.46
CA PHE A 74 -10.74 20.46 -20.23
C PHE A 74 -10.03 19.51 -19.27
N LEU A 75 -10.25 18.19 -19.39
CA LEU A 75 -9.72 17.19 -18.47
C LEU A 75 -8.33 16.65 -18.88
N ILE A 76 -8.06 16.56 -20.19
CA ILE A 76 -6.83 15.94 -20.72
C ILE A 76 -5.58 16.63 -20.17
N LEU A 77 -5.50 17.97 -20.22
CA LEU A 77 -4.29 18.69 -19.79
C LEU A 77 -4.06 18.63 -18.26
N PRO A 78 -5.05 18.89 -17.39
CA PRO A 78 -4.88 18.64 -15.95
C PRO A 78 -4.42 17.22 -15.61
N ALA A 79 -4.99 16.20 -16.28
CA ALA A 79 -4.62 14.81 -16.06
C ALA A 79 -3.20 14.49 -16.55
N MET A 80 -2.66 15.24 -17.53
CA MET A 80 -1.29 15.08 -17.99
C MET A 80 -0.25 15.70 -17.06
N LEU A 81 -0.65 16.51 -16.07
CA LEU A 81 0.31 17.14 -15.16
C LEU A 81 1.14 16.11 -14.38
N PRO A 82 0.55 15.14 -13.64
CA PRO A 82 1.35 14.14 -12.93
C PRO A 82 2.18 13.27 -13.89
N VAL A 83 1.64 12.96 -15.07
CA VAL A 83 2.36 12.20 -16.11
C VAL A 83 3.64 12.92 -16.54
N ILE A 84 3.58 14.23 -16.76
CA ILE A 84 4.74 15.02 -17.19
C ILE A 84 5.79 15.14 -16.09
N LEU A 85 5.36 15.28 -14.84
CA LEU A 85 6.27 15.44 -13.71
C LEU A 85 6.94 14.11 -13.34
N LEU A 86 6.18 13.02 -13.29
CA LEU A 86 6.65 11.73 -12.79
C LEU A 86 7.27 10.84 -13.87
N TYR A 87 6.89 11.00 -15.15
CA TYR A 87 7.55 10.34 -16.29
C TYR A 87 8.41 11.30 -17.09
N PHE A 88 9.04 12.26 -16.40
CA PHE A 88 9.91 13.24 -17.02
C PHE A 88 11.07 12.54 -17.74
N GLY A 89 11.17 12.72 -19.06
CA GLY A 89 12.16 12.05 -19.93
C GLY A 89 11.55 11.11 -20.96
N GLU A 90 10.36 10.57 -20.70
CA GLU A 90 9.61 9.68 -21.63
C GLU A 90 8.72 10.50 -22.58
N TRP A 91 9.37 11.43 -23.30
CA TRP A 91 8.72 12.42 -24.17
C TRP A 91 7.94 11.81 -25.32
N GLU A 92 8.29 10.58 -25.71
CA GLU A 92 7.73 9.82 -26.83
C GLU A 92 6.22 9.64 -26.69
N ILE A 93 5.72 9.41 -25.47
CA ILE A 93 4.28 9.26 -25.19
C ILE A 93 3.66 10.60 -24.79
N ILE A 94 4.41 11.43 -24.05
CA ILE A 94 3.91 12.69 -23.50
C ILE A 94 3.56 13.70 -24.60
N ILE A 95 4.47 13.94 -25.54
CA ILE A 95 4.35 15.03 -26.53
C ILE A 95 3.06 14.91 -27.37
N PRO A 96 2.75 13.75 -28.00
CA PRO A 96 1.54 13.63 -28.82
C PRO A 96 0.24 13.89 -28.06
N ILE A 97 0.18 13.48 -26.79
CA ILE A 97 -1.01 13.63 -25.94
C ILE A 97 -1.19 15.10 -25.53
N VAL A 98 -0.09 15.76 -25.13
CA VAL A 98 -0.12 17.19 -24.76
C VAL A 98 -0.53 18.06 -25.95
N ILE A 99 0.05 17.83 -27.14
CA ILE A 99 -0.34 18.54 -28.36
C ILE A 99 -1.84 18.37 -28.63
N THR A 100 -2.33 17.13 -28.52
CA THR A 100 -3.76 16.83 -28.69
C THR A 100 -4.62 17.59 -27.69
N GLY A 101 -4.24 17.60 -26.42
CA GLY A 101 -4.90 18.35 -25.35
C GLY A 101 -4.96 19.85 -25.61
N VAL A 102 -3.84 20.46 -26.01
CA VAL A 102 -3.78 21.90 -26.34
C VAL A 102 -4.65 22.23 -27.54
N VAL A 103 -4.53 21.47 -28.63
CA VAL A 103 -5.30 21.73 -29.86
C VAL A 103 -6.80 21.57 -29.59
N ILE A 104 -7.22 20.52 -28.89
CA ILE A 104 -8.64 20.30 -28.63
C ILE A 104 -9.21 21.31 -27.63
N LEU A 105 -8.43 21.77 -26.64
CA LEU A 105 -8.83 22.85 -25.73
C LEU A 105 -9.15 24.13 -26.52
N LEU A 106 -8.22 24.57 -27.37
CA LEU A 106 -8.33 25.81 -28.14
C LEU A 106 -9.46 25.75 -29.19
N LEU A 107 -9.59 24.61 -29.86
CA LEU A 107 -10.58 24.38 -30.91
C LEU A 107 -11.90 23.80 -30.39
N SER A 108 -12.05 23.63 -29.07
CA SER A 108 -13.27 23.14 -28.46
C SER A 108 -14.46 24.07 -28.78
N GLY A 109 -15.67 23.51 -28.81
CA GLY A 109 -16.88 24.29 -29.04
C GLY A 109 -17.36 25.08 -27.81
N ALA A 110 -16.50 25.29 -26.81
CA ALA A 110 -16.78 26.10 -25.63
C ALA A 110 -16.64 27.60 -25.94
N GLY A 111 -17.25 28.46 -25.12
CA GLY A 111 -17.14 29.92 -25.28
C GLY A 111 -15.70 30.40 -25.06
N GLU A 112 -15.29 31.45 -25.77
CA GLU A 112 -13.92 31.98 -25.71
C GLU A 112 -13.48 32.33 -24.28
N GLY A 113 -14.35 33.00 -23.51
CA GLY A 113 -14.04 33.33 -22.11
C GLY A 113 -13.74 32.11 -21.23
N VAL A 114 -14.45 30.99 -21.43
CA VAL A 114 -14.20 29.75 -20.67
C VAL A 114 -12.88 29.11 -21.09
N LYS A 115 -12.58 29.07 -22.39
CA LYS A 115 -11.31 28.53 -22.89
C LYS A 115 -10.11 29.32 -22.37
N THR A 116 -10.20 30.65 -22.37
CA THR A 116 -9.18 31.52 -21.80
C THR A 116 -9.01 31.27 -20.31
N ALA A 117 -10.09 31.29 -19.52
CA ALA A 117 -10.02 31.06 -18.08
C ALA A 117 -9.44 29.69 -17.72
N MET A 118 -9.93 28.61 -18.36
CA MET A 118 -9.40 27.26 -18.14
C MET A 118 -7.94 27.14 -18.59
N GLY A 119 -7.57 27.73 -19.73
CA GLY A 119 -6.20 27.76 -20.20
C GLY A 119 -5.25 28.43 -19.22
N THR A 120 -5.65 29.56 -18.63
CA THR A 120 -4.88 30.24 -17.58
C THR A 120 -4.76 29.40 -16.32
N ILE A 121 -5.84 28.76 -15.85
CA ILE A 121 -5.81 27.88 -14.67
C ILE A 121 -4.87 26.70 -14.91
N ILE A 122 -4.97 26.04 -16.06
CA ILE A 122 -4.10 24.91 -16.43
C ILE A 122 -2.64 25.37 -16.50
N LEU A 123 -2.37 26.51 -17.12
CA LEU A 123 -1.00 27.05 -17.19
C LEU A 123 -0.42 27.30 -15.79
N LEU A 124 -1.18 27.95 -14.90
CA LEU A 124 -0.76 28.18 -13.52
C LEU A 124 -0.53 26.88 -12.76
N LEU A 125 -1.42 25.89 -12.94
CA LEU A 125 -1.28 24.56 -12.35
C LEU A 125 0.04 23.90 -12.76
N TYR A 126 0.43 24.03 -14.03
CA TYR A 126 1.70 23.51 -14.53
C TYR A 126 2.91 24.23 -13.95
N ILE A 127 2.86 25.56 -13.85
CA ILE A 127 3.95 26.36 -13.29
C ILE A 127 4.15 26.01 -11.80
N PHE A 128 3.08 26.03 -11.00
CA PHE A 128 3.16 25.71 -9.57
C PHE A 128 3.46 24.23 -9.32
N GLY A 129 2.89 23.32 -10.12
CA GLY A 129 3.15 21.89 -10.01
C GLY A 129 4.60 21.55 -10.32
N ALA A 130 5.16 22.10 -11.40
CA ALA A 130 6.58 21.92 -11.74
C ALA A 130 7.49 22.52 -10.66
N LEU A 131 7.22 23.77 -10.23
CA LEU A 131 8.00 24.40 -9.17
C LEU A 131 7.98 23.57 -7.88
N GLY A 132 6.80 23.13 -7.43
CA GLY A 132 6.65 22.31 -6.24
C GLY A 132 7.38 20.99 -6.35
N TYR A 133 7.26 20.30 -7.50
CA TYR A 133 7.96 19.05 -7.77
C TYR A 133 9.48 19.23 -7.74
N PHE A 134 10.02 20.22 -8.45
CA PHE A 134 11.47 20.46 -8.47
C PHE A 134 12.03 20.86 -7.11
N LEU A 135 11.31 21.69 -6.35
CA LEU A 135 11.72 22.00 -4.98
C LEU A 135 11.73 20.74 -4.12
N PHE A 136 10.68 19.91 -4.21
CA PHE A 136 10.58 18.68 -3.45
C PHE A 136 11.71 17.71 -3.77
N THR A 137 11.91 17.37 -5.04
CA THR A 137 12.94 16.42 -5.46
C THR A 137 14.35 16.93 -5.18
N SER A 138 14.59 18.25 -5.29
CA SER A 138 15.91 18.82 -4.99
C SER A 138 16.26 18.83 -3.51
N PHE A 139 15.27 18.93 -2.61
CA PHE A 139 15.51 19.01 -1.16
C PHE A 139 15.36 17.68 -0.43
N PHE A 140 14.50 16.78 -0.91
CA PHE A 140 14.13 15.56 -0.18
C PHE A 140 14.63 14.26 -0.82
N VAL A 141 15.03 14.25 -2.09
CA VAL A 141 15.57 13.05 -2.75
C VAL A 141 17.10 13.10 -2.73
N SER A 142 17.73 12.13 -2.06
CA SER A 142 19.18 12.03 -2.00
C SER A 142 19.74 11.43 -3.29
N SER A 143 20.77 12.04 -3.85
CA SER A 143 21.51 11.49 -5.00
C SER A 143 22.52 10.43 -4.51
N ALA A 144 22.03 9.31 -3.97
CA ALA A 144 22.90 8.16 -3.69
C ALA A 144 23.30 7.50 -5.02
N LYS A 145 24.60 7.28 -5.22
CA LYS A 145 25.09 6.57 -6.40
C LYS A 145 24.96 5.08 -6.13
N GLU A 146 23.86 4.52 -6.60
CA GLU A 146 23.57 3.10 -6.57
C GLU A 146 24.00 2.43 -7.88
N THR A 147 24.66 1.27 -7.77
CA THR A 147 24.97 0.42 -8.92
C THR A 147 24.34 -0.95 -8.73
N VAL A 148 23.50 -1.37 -9.67
CA VAL A 148 22.95 -2.73 -9.70
C VAL A 148 24.05 -3.67 -10.14
N VAL A 149 24.41 -4.62 -9.28
CA VAL A 149 25.50 -5.58 -9.51
C VAL A 149 24.98 -6.89 -10.06
N ASP A 150 23.83 -7.34 -9.55
CA ASP A 150 23.13 -8.52 -10.04
C ASP A 150 21.62 -8.34 -9.93
N SER A 151 20.87 -9.04 -10.77
CA SER A 151 19.40 -9.03 -10.76
C SER A 151 18.85 -10.28 -11.41
N GLY A 152 17.74 -10.79 -10.89
CA GLY A 152 17.10 -11.98 -11.42
C GLY A 152 15.69 -12.19 -10.89
N VAL A 153 15.16 -13.37 -11.15
CA VAL A 153 13.79 -13.77 -10.80
C VAL A 153 13.86 -15.08 -10.00
N SER A 154 12.94 -15.26 -9.05
CA SER A 154 12.79 -16.49 -8.28
C SER A 154 12.40 -17.68 -9.16
N LEU A 155 12.54 -18.91 -8.64
CA LEU A 155 12.20 -20.14 -9.37
C LEU A 155 10.73 -20.19 -9.79
N SER A 156 9.84 -19.70 -8.93
CA SER A 156 8.40 -19.65 -9.21
C SER A 156 7.97 -18.49 -10.13
N GLU A 157 8.89 -17.59 -10.47
CA GLU A 157 8.62 -16.30 -11.11
C GLU A 157 7.73 -15.32 -10.33
N LYS A 158 7.39 -15.63 -9.06
CA LYS A 158 6.59 -14.71 -8.21
C LYS A 158 7.38 -13.51 -7.72
N TYR A 159 8.69 -13.64 -7.50
CA TYR A 159 9.54 -12.58 -6.96
C TYR A 159 10.66 -12.24 -7.93
N ARG A 160 11.09 -10.98 -7.92
CA ARG A 160 12.34 -10.55 -8.56
C ARG A 160 13.23 -9.88 -7.54
N TYR A 161 14.54 -9.95 -7.77
CA TYR A 161 15.52 -9.38 -6.88
C TYR A 161 16.49 -8.48 -7.64
N ARG A 162 16.99 -7.46 -6.94
CA ARG A 162 18.14 -6.66 -7.37
C ARG A 162 19.14 -6.54 -6.22
N ILE A 163 20.42 -6.64 -6.55
CA ILE A 163 21.52 -6.44 -5.62
C ILE A 163 22.20 -5.15 -5.99
N VAL A 164 22.31 -4.26 -5.02
CA VAL A 164 22.81 -2.91 -5.25
C VAL A 164 23.96 -2.60 -4.32
N ASN A 165 25.03 -2.09 -4.92
CA ASN A 165 26.11 -1.48 -4.20
C ASN A 165 25.91 0.03 -4.14
N THR A 166 25.97 0.57 -2.93
CA THR A 166 25.94 2.01 -2.70
C THR A 166 27.34 2.46 -2.34
N GLU A 167 27.90 3.39 -3.11
CA GLU A 167 29.18 4.03 -2.79
C GLU A 167 28.95 5.18 -1.79
N ASP A 168 29.62 5.13 -0.63
CA ASP A 168 29.59 6.21 0.35
C ASP A 168 30.96 6.45 1.01
N THR A 169 31.02 7.42 1.92
CA THR A 169 32.25 7.80 2.65
C THR A 169 32.71 6.76 3.68
N SER A 170 31.95 5.69 3.89
CA SER A 170 32.15 4.64 4.90
C SER A 170 32.39 3.26 4.27
N ASN A 171 33.08 3.22 3.12
CA ASN A 171 33.38 2.00 2.34
C ASN A 171 32.13 1.32 1.70
N GLY A 172 31.01 2.04 1.62
CA GLY A 172 29.80 1.62 0.93
C GLY A 172 28.99 0.52 1.63
N SER A 173 27.99 0.00 0.92
CA SER A 173 27.11 -1.09 1.37
C SER A 173 26.61 -1.92 0.21
N THR A 174 26.34 -3.20 0.46
CA THR A 174 25.63 -4.10 -0.46
C THR A 174 24.26 -4.39 0.12
N ALA A 175 23.21 -4.09 -0.63
CA ALA A 175 21.83 -4.32 -0.25
C ALA A 175 21.15 -5.26 -1.24
N VAL A 176 20.38 -6.21 -0.73
CA VAL A 176 19.53 -7.11 -1.52
C VAL A 176 18.09 -6.65 -1.38
N TYR A 177 17.48 -6.32 -2.51
CA TYR A 177 16.09 -5.93 -2.61
C TYR A 177 15.28 -7.05 -3.23
N VAL A 178 14.10 -7.33 -2.68
CA VAL A 178 13.12 -8.27 -3.24
C VAL A 178 11.78 -7.56 -3.40
N GLU A 179 11.11 -7.82 -4.52
CA GLU A 179 9.80 -7.26 -4.84
C GLU A 179 8.98 -8.27 -5.68
N PRO A 180 7.64 -8.12 -5.77
CA PRO A 180 6.80 -9.04 -6.53
C PRO A 180 7.02 -8.81 -8.03
N ASN A 181 7.05 -9.89 -8.79
CA ASN A 181 7.25 -9.87 -10.24
C ASN A 181 5.92 -9.96 -11.03
N ASP A 182 4.83 -10.31 -10.35
CA ASP A 182 3.49 -10.50 -10.93
C ASP A 182 2.60 -9.23 -10.87
N ALA A 183 3.02 -8.21 -10.11
CA ALA A 183 2.26 -6.97 -9.91
C ALA A 183 2.32 -5.98 -11.09
N ASP A 184 3.18 -6.23 -12.08
CA ASP A 184 3.40 -5.33 -13.22
C ASP A 184 2.25 -5.38 -14.23
N VAL A 185 1.99 -4.24 -14.88
CA VAL A 185 1.06 -4.18 -16.03
C VAL A 185 1.85 -4.10 -17.32
N ARG A 186 1.88 -5.22 -18.07
CA ARG A 186 2.64 -5.34 -19.32
C ARG A 186 1.76 -5.13 -20.55
N TYR A 187 2.16 -4.19 -21.41
CA TYR A 187 1.61 -4.02 -22.77
C TYR A 187 2.71 -4.25 -23.80
N SER A 188 2.35 -4.49 -25.06
CA SER A 188 3.30 -4.86 -26.13
C SER A 188 4.51 -3.94 -26.35
N ASN A 189 4.48 -2.68 -25.90
CA ASN A 189 5.59 -1.73 -26.09
C ASN A 189 5.96 -0.97 -24.81
N VAL A 190 5.22 -1.19 -23.72
CA VAL A 190 5.33 -0.43 -22.48
C VAL A 190 5.01 -1.36 -21.32
N THR A 191 5.91 -1.41 -20.35
CA THR A 191 5.70 -2.12 -19.09
C THR A 191 5.58 -1.10 -17.97
N PHE A 192 4.55 -1.25 -17.14
CA PHE A 192 4.35 -0.45 -15.94
C PHE A 192 4.69 -1.30 -14.72
N THR A 193 5.79 -0.97 -14.06
CA THR A 193 6.30 -1.64 -12.85
C THR A 193 5.74 -0.95 -11.60
N LEU A 194 5.21 -1.69 -10.64
CA LEU A 194 4.57 -1.07 -9.46
C LEU A 194 5.62 -0.41 -8.55
N LYS A 195 5.40 0.86 -8.19
CA LYS A 195 6.30 1.64 -7.33
C LYS A 195 6.25 1.20 -5.87
N ASN A 196 7.34 1.45 -5.14
CA ASN A 196 7.45 1.29 -3.68
C ASN A 196 7.12 -0.12 -3.18
N MET A 197 7.41 -1.12 -4.01
CA MET A 197 7.26 -2.54 -3.63
C MET A 197 8.56 -3.15 -3.14
N GLU A 198 9.69 -2.46 -3.31
CA GLU A 198 11.00 -2.98 -2.97
C GLU A 198 11.21 -3.08 -1.47
N ARG A 199 11.73 -4.22 -1.02
CA ARG A 199 12.07 -4.47 0.38
C ARG A 199 13.52 -4.88 0.51
N VAL A 200 14.24 -4.21 1.40
CA VAL A 200 15.60 -4.62 1.78
C VAL A 200 15.50 -5.87 2.65
N VAL A 201 15.92 -7.01 2.10
CA VAL A 201 15.92 -8.31 2.80
C VAL A 201 17.30 -8.63 3.39
N TYR A 202 18.34 -7.97 2.90
CA TYR A 202 19.70 -8.08 3.40
C TYR A 202 20.45 -6.77 3.19
N LEU A 203 21.25 -6.38 4.18
CA LEU A 203 22.13 -5.22 4.10
C LEU A 203 23.43 -5.55 4.82
N GLU A 204 24.54 -5.45 4.11
CA GLU A 204 25.88 -5.67 4.67
C GLU A 204 26.82 -4.51 4.34
N ARG A 205 27.74 -4.25 5.27
CA ARG A 205 28.78 -3.22 5.15
C ARG A 205 30.13 -3.82 5.55
N PRO A 206 31.23 -3.54 4.82
CA PRO A 206 31.31 -2.70 3.61
C PRO A 206 30.73 -3.40 2.37
N ILE A 207 30.97 -2.85 1.18
CA ILE A 207 30.62 -3.51 -0.09
C ILE A 207 31.16 -4.94 -0.13
N THR A 208 30.31 -5.89 -0.52
CA THR A 208 30.68 -7.28 -0.75
C THR A 208 31.14 -7.48 -2.19
N GLU A 209 32.32 -8.08 -2.38
CA GLU A 209 32.90 -8.32 -3.71
C GLU A 209 32.36 -9.62 -4.34
N ASP A 210 32.15 -10.66 -3.53
CA ASP A 210 31.60 -11.94 -3.97
C ASP A 210 30.08 -11.95 -3.79
N ILE A 211 29.36 -12.14 -4.90
CA ILE A 211 27.90 -12.22 -4.94
C ILE A 211 27.50 -13.61 -5.43
N GLU A 212 26.94 -14.40 -4.52
CA GLU A 212 26.32 -15.68 -4.80
C GLU A 212 24.85 -15.64 -4.37
N VAL A 213 23.97 -15.86 -5.34
CA VAL A 213 22.52 -15.91 -5.14
C VAL A 213 22.03 -17.30 -5.50
N GLU A 214 21.34 -17.92 -4.55
CA GLU A 214 20.66 -19.19 -4.76
C GLU A 214 19.18 -19.05 -4.36
N TRP A 215 18.32 -19.58 -5.22
CA TRP A 215 16.91 -19.76 -4.91
C TRP A 215 16.64 -21.24 -4.71
N LYS A 216 15.88 -21.56 -3.65
CA LYS A 216 15.35 -22.89 -3.42
C LYS A 216 13.87 -22.83 -3.07
N THR A 217 13.19 -23.95 -3.27
CA THR A 217 11.83 -24.14 -2.83
C THR A 217 11.85 -24.87 -1.49
N GLU A 218 11.16 -24.33 -0.48
CA GLU A 218 10.95 -24.98 0.81
C GLU A 218 9.45 -25.04 1.12
N THR A 219 9.05 -26.11 1.79
CA THR A 219 7.68 -26.31 2.28
C THR A 219 7.41 -25.51 3.56
N ARG A 220 6.13 -25.28 3.87
CA ARG A 220 5.69 -24.65 5.14
C ARG A 220 6.30 -25.34 6.36
N ASP A 221 6.25 -26.66 6.40
CA ASP A 221 6.76 -27.47 7.52
C ASP A 221 8.28 -27.31 7.71
N GLU A 222 9.06 -27.30 6.61
CA GLU A 222 10.50 -27.07 6.66
C GLU A 222 10.85 -25.68 7.18
N ILE A 223 10.15 -24.64 6.70
CA ILE A 223 10.35 -23.26 7.14
C ILE A 223 9.98 -23.10 8.63
N THR A 224 8.81 -23.60 9.05
CA THR A 224 8.36 -23.50 10.44
C THR A 224 9.36 -24.18 11.38
N LYS A 225 9.87 -25.37 11.01
CA LYS A 225 10.90 -26.08 11.79
C LYS A 225 12.22 -25.33 11.85
N ALA A 226 12.66 -24.76 10.72
CA ALA A 226 13.89 -23.98 10.68
C ALA A 226 13.78 -22.71 11.54
N LEU A 227 12.64 -22.03 11.50
CA LEU A 227 12.37 -20.82 12.27
C LEU A 227 12.23 -21.12 13.78
N ASP A 228 11.53 -22.19 14.15
CA ASP A 228 11.41 -22.61 15.56
C ASP A 228 12.77 -23.02 16.13
N GLY A 229 13.65 -23.63 15.32
CA GLY A 229 15.03 -23.91 15.70
C GLY A 229 15.90 -22.67 15.93
N ILE A 230 15.55 -21.52 15.34
CA ILE A 230 16.24 -20.24 15.54
C ILE A 230 15.64 -19.48 16.74
N SER A 231 14.31 -19.40 16.83
CA SER A 231 13.62 -18.68 17.89
C SER A 231 12.20 -19.21 18.13
N HIS A 232 11.94 -19.57 19.39
CA HIS A 232 10.62 -20.00 19.86
C HIS A 232 9.65 -18.83 20.16
N THR A 233 10.04 -17.58 19.89
CA THR A 233 9.26 -16.37 20.19
C THR A 233 8.69 -15.69 18.95
N ILE A 234 8.89 -16.27 17.76
CA ILE A 234 8.33 -15.74 16.52
C ILE A 234 6.81 -15.82 16.63
N SER A 235 6.14 -14.68 16.41
CA SER A 235 4.69 -14.57 16.51
C SER A 235 4.10 -13.91 15.28
N VAL A 236 2.90 -14.35 14.91
CA VAL A 236 2.11 -13.83 13.81
C VAL A 236 0.94 -13.05 14.41
N THR A 237 0.68 -11.86 13.87
CA THR A 237 -0.44 -11.02 14.28
C THR A 237 -1.67 -11.38 13.48
N LEU A 238 -2.76 -11.76 14.17
CA LEU A 238 -3.99 -12.24 13.55
C LEU A 238 -5.14 -11.23 13.71
N SER A 239 -6.14 -11.34 12.83
CA SER A 239 -7.40 -10.62 13.03
C SER A 239 -8.25 -11.30 14.11
N THR A 240 -9.15 -10.54 14.74
CA THR A 240 -10.11 -11.07 15.72
C THR A 240 -10.99 -12.17 15.12
N GLU A 241 -11.33 -12.06 13.84
CA GLU A 241 -12.11 -13.06 13.11
C GLU A 241 -11.34 -14.37 12.97
N LYS A 242 -10.05 -14.31 12.60
CA LYS A 242 -9.19 -15.50 12.46
C LYS A 242 -8.93 -16.18 13.80
N LEU A 243 -8.78 -15.42 14.88
CA LEU A 243 -8.68 -15.99 16.23
C LEU A 243 -9.94 -16.79 16.60
N LYS A 244 -11.13 -16.24 16.32
CA LYS A 244 -12.41 -16.95 16.55
C LYS A 244 -12.51 -18.21 15.68
N GLU A 245 -12.09 -18.13 14.41
CA GLU A 245 -12.07 -19.27 13.48
C GLU A 245 -11.17 -20.41 14.02
N PHE A 246 -10.05 -20.07 14.64
CA PHE A 246 -9.12 -21.04 15.25
C PHE A 246 -9.58 -21.58 16.60
N GLY A 247 -10.74 -21.16 17.11
CA GLY A 247 -11.29 -21.57 18.38
C GLY A 247 -10.65 -20.88 19.59
N GLU A 248 -9.95 -19.77 19.38
CA GLU A 248 -9.32 -19.02 20.46
C GLU A 248 -10.35 -18.20 21.23
N SER A 249 -10.33 -18.32 22.56
CA SER A 249 -11.14 -17.46 23.43
C SER A 249 -10.55 -16.06 23.44
N LEU A 250 -11.35 -15.06 23.07
CA LEU A 250 -10.92 -13.67 23.12
C LEU A 250 -10.75 -13.17 24.56
N ASP A 251 -11.59 -13.65 25.48
CA ASP A 251 -11.56 -13.23 26.89
C ASP A 251 -10.25 -13.63 27.58
N SER A 252 -9.67 -14.79 27.23
CA SER A 252 -8.36 -15.19 27.77
C SER A 252 -7.20 -14.38 27.20
N ARG A 253 -7.41 -13.67 26.09
CA ARG A 253 -6.39 -12.90 25.37
C ARG A 253 -6.41 -11.41 25.70
N LEU A 254 -7.29 -10.97 26.60
CA LEU A 254 -7.30 -9.59 27.08
C LEU A 254 -6.07 -9.31 27.96
N GLU A 255 -5.44 -8.17 27.72
CA GLU A 255 -4.26 -7.72 28.46
C GLU A 255 -4.32 -6.22 28.78
N LEU A 256 -3.63 -5.85 29.85
CA LEU A 256 -3.37 -4.46 30.22
C LEU A 256 -1.94 -4.10 29.81
N ASP A 257 -1.83 -3.04 29.02
CA ASP A 257 -0.58 -2.44 28.56
C ASP A 257 -0.41 -1.02 29.13
N ASP A 258 0.76 -0.40 28.93
CA ASP A 258 1.07 0.98 29.35
C ASP A 258 0.85 1.29 30.85
N LEU A 259 0.99 0.26 31.69
CA LEU A 259 0.83 0.36 33.14
C LEU A 259 1.91 1.27 33.77
N SER A 260 1.46 2.20 34.61
CA SER A 260 2.32 3.01 35.48
C SER A 260 3.03 2.15 36.54
N ILE A 261 4.09 2.72 37.15
CA ILE A 261 4.85 2.03 38.19
C ILE A 261 3.96 1.64 39.38
N ASP A 262 3.04 2.52 39.78
CA ASP A 262 2.13 2.28 40.90
C ASP A 262 1.13 1.15 40.59
N GLU A 263 0.60 1.13 39.36
CA GLU A 263 -0.27 0.04 38.87
C GLU A 263 0.49 -1.29 38.84
N ARG A 264 1.75 -1.31 38.38
CA ARG A 264 2.58 -2.52 38.40
C ARG A 264 2.81 -3.04 39.82
N PHE A 265 3.08 -2.16 40.78
CA PHE A 265 3.20 -2.57 42.18
C PHE A 265 1.89 -3.12 42.74
N MET A 266 0.73 -2.54 42.38
CA MET A 266 -0.59 -3.12 42.73
C MET A 266 -0.82 -4.51 42.13
N LEU A 267 -0.26 -4.76 40.95
CA LEU A 267 -0.29 -6.07 40.32
C LEU A 267 0.74 -7.06 40.88
N GLY A 268 1.54 -6.66 41.88
CA GLY A 268 2.60 -7.48 42.47
C GLY A 268 3.85 -7.61 41.57
N GLN A 269 3.97 -6.75 40.56
CA GLN A 269 5.13 -6.65 39.68
C GLN A 269 6.13 -5.60 40.19
N THR A 270 7.29 -5.54 39.54
CA THR A 270 8.35 -4.57 39.80
C THR A 270 8.39 -3.49 38.72
N ALA A 271 9.12 -2.40 38.98
CA ALA A 271 9.34 -1.34 37.99
C ALA A 271 10.18 -1.79 36.77
N HIS A 272 10.78 -2.99 36.80
CA HIS A 272 11.53 -3.56 35.68
C HIS A 272 10.67 -4.43 34.76
N ASP A 273 9.48 -4.81 35.20
CA ASP A 273 8.54 -5.58 34.39
C ASP A 273 7.90 -4.62 33.39
N VAL A 274 8.09 -4.87 32.10
CA VAL A 274 7.57 -4.02 31.02
C VAL A 274 6.52 -4.73 30.16
N ASP A 275 6.39 -6.05 30.29
CA ASP A 275 5.46 -6.83 29.49
C ASP A 275 3.99 -6.52 29.87
N PRO A 276 3.06 -6.63 28.90
CA PRO A 276 1.63 -6.56 29.14
C PRO A 276 1.16 -7.65 30.12
N VAL A 277 0.13 -7.33 30.91
CA VAL A 277 -0.41 -8.24 31.93
C VAL A 277 -1.74 -8.80 31.48
N ARG A 278 -1.81 -10.12 31.27
CA ARG A 278 -3.06 -10.80 30.91
C ARG A 278 -4.06 -10.77 32.06
N LEU A 279 -5.32 -10.50 31.74
CA LEU A 279 -6.41 -10.42 32.72
C LEU A 279 -6.70 -11.74 33.43
N ASP A 280 -6.30 -12.88 32.86
CA ASP A 280 -6.48 -14.21 33.46
C ASP A 280 -5.53 -14.48 34.64
N LYS A 281 -4.46 -13.69 34.75
CA LYS A 281 -3.53 -13.74 35.88
C LYS A 281 -3.93 -12.85 37.05
N LEU A 282 -4.95 -12.00 36.86
CA LEU A 282 -5.39 -11.04 37.85
C LEU A 282 -6.45 -11.65 38.78
N ASN A 283 -6.36 -11.31 40.07
CA ASN A 283 -7.39 -11.64 41.04
C ASN A 283 -8.53 -10.60 41.03
N ASP A 284 -9.62 -10.87 41.77
CA ASP A 284 -10.80 -10.01 41.78
C ASP A 284 -10.53 -8.59 42.31
N GLU A 285 -9.61 -8.44 43.28
CA GLU A 285 -9.22 -7.11 43.82
C GLU A 285 -8.42 -6.31 42.78
N GLN A 286 -7.52 -6.98 42.05
CA GLN A 286 -6.74 -6.38 40.97
C GLN A 286 -7.63 -5.98 39.80
N LEU A 287 -8.61 -6.82 39.43
CA LEU A 287 -9.59 -6.48 38.40
C LEU A 287 -10.47 -5.30 38.83
N ASP A 288 -10.90 -5.26 40.10
CA ASP A 288 -11.70 -4.17 40.64
C ASP A 288 -10.98 -2.82 40.57
N TYR A 289 -9.66 -2.80 40.81
CA TYR A 289 -8.83 -1.60 40.67
C TYR A 289 -8.95 -0.98 39.27
N PHE A 290 -9.03 -1.81 38.23
CA PHE A 290 -9.23 -1.38 36.84
C PHE A 290 -10.71 -1.29 36.43
N ASN A 291 -11.64 -1.25 37.39
CA ASN A 291 -13.09 -1.19 37.12
C ASN A 291 -13.58 -2.37 36.25
N LEU A 292 -12.98 -3.54 36.43
CA LEU A 292 -13.30 -4.77 35.71
C LEU A 292 -13.92 -5.82 36.64
N ALA A 293 -14.72 -6.71 36.07
CA ALA A 293 -15.23 -7.92 36.71
C ALA A 293 -15.09 -9.11 35.76
N LYS A 294 -14.96 -10.30 36.35
CA LYS A 294 -15.01 -11.58 35.64
C LYS A 294 -16.28 -12.32 36.02
N ASP A 295 -17.03 -12.79 35.04
CA ASP A 295 -18.24 -13.59 35.29
C ASP A 295 -17.94 -15.09 35.47
N ALA A 296 -18.99 -15.88 35.74
CA ALA A 296 -18.87 -17.32 35.95
C ALA A 296 -18.45 -18.08 34.68
N ASP A 297 -18.73 -17.52 33.50
CA ASP A 297 -18.34 -18.07 32.20
C ASP A 297 -16.91 -17.65 31.81
N GLY A 298 -16.25 -16.86 32.66
CA GLY A 298 -14.87 -16.41 32.47
C GLY A 298 -14.73 -15.20 31.55
N ARG A 299 -15.83 -14.51 31.22
CA ARG A 299 -15.84 -13.29 30.41
C ARG A 299 -15.58 -12.06 31.26
N TYR A 300 -14.97 -11.05 30.64
CA TYR A 300 -14.62 -9.81 31.31
C TYR A 300 -15.57 -8.67 30.96
N SER A 301 -16.10 -7.99 31.98
CA SER A 301 -17.04 -6.88 31.85
C SER A 301 -16.59 -5.64 32.63
N VAL A 302 -17.05 -4.48 32.19
CA VAL A 302 -16.82 -3.20 32.89
C VAL A 302 -17.80 -3.06 34.06
N LYS A 303 -17.31 -2.81 35.28
CA LYS A 303 -18.15 -2.67 36.49
C LYS A 303 -18.99 -1.40 36.46
N THR A 304 -18.34 -0.27 36.23
CA THR A 304 -18.98 1.06 36.22
C THR A 304 -18.68 1.74 34.87
N PRO A 305 -19.46 1.47 33.82
CA PRO A 305 -19.24 2.07 32.51
C PRO A 305 -19.49 3.57 32.53
N SER A 306 -18.70 4.33 31.78
CA SER A 306 -18.88 5.78 31.65
C SER A 306 -20.15 6.12 30.87
N SER A 307 -20.75 7.29 31.14
CA SER A 307 -21.94 7.74 30.40
C SER A 307 -21.70 7.83 28.89
N GLU A 308 -20.48 8.19 28.49
CA GLU A 308 -20.08 8.27 27.08
C GLU A 308 -20.06 6.89 26.41
N LEU A 309 -19.55 5.87 27.11
CA LEU A 309 -19.56 4.49 26.61
C LEU A 309 -20.98 3.94 26.49
N LEU A 310 -21.84 4.22 27.48
CA LEU A 310 -23.24 3.81 27.47
C LEU A 310 -24.03 4.46 26.33
N GLU A 311 -23.83 5.76 26.12
CA GLU A 311 -24.47 6.49 25.01
C GLU A 311 -24.02 5.95 23.65
N TYR A 312 -22.74 5.66 23.47
CA TYR A 312 -22.22 5.08 22.22
C TYR A 312 -22.79 3.69 21.93
N LEU A 313 -22.95 2.85 22.96
CA LEU A 313 -23.46 1.48 22.82
C LEU A 313 -25.00 1.41 22.81
N GLU A 314 -25.69 2.53 22.99
CA GLU A 314 -27.16 2.59 23.16
C GLU A 314 -27.66 1.69 24.30
N LYS A 315 -26.90 1.61 25.40
CA LYS A 315 -27.17 0.75 26.57
C LYS A 315 -27.56 1.53 27.82
N GLY A 316 -28.35 0.90 28.68
CA GLY A 316 -28.72 1.40 30.00
C GLY A 316 -27.65 1.15 31.06
N ALA A 317 -27.70 1.88 32.18
CA ALA A 317 -26.71 1.80 33.25
C ALA A 317 -26.64 0.41 33.94
N ASP A 318 -27.73 -0.37 33.86
CA ASP A 318 -27.81 -1.73 34.42
C ASP A 318 -27.35 -2.82 33.44
N ASP A 319 -27.04 -2.47 32.19
CA ASP A 319 -26.61 -3.44 31.18
C ASP A 319 -25.16 -3.86 31.39
N THR A 320 -24.91 -5.18 31.37
CA THR A 320 -23.55 -5.70 31.38
C THR A 320 -22.86 -5.43 30.03
N ILE A 321 -21.68 -4.84 30.10
CA ILE A 321 -20.84 -4.53 28.94
C ILE A 321 -19.61 -5.42 28.98
N TYR A 322 -19.58 -6.41 28.09
CA TYR A 322 -18.44 -7.29 27.90
C TYR A 322 -17.39 -6.63 27.00
N ILE A 323 -16.13 -6.75 27.40
CA ILE A 323 -14.99 -6.14 26.68
C ILE A 323 -14.84 -6.75 25.28
N THR A 324 -15.03 -8.07 25.16
CA THR A 324 -14.89 -8.81 23.89
C THR A 324 -15.97 -8.49 22.86
N ASP A 325 -17.04 -7.81 23.27
CA ASP A 325 -18.14 -7.36 22.38
C ASP A 325 -17.95 -5.90 21.90
N LEU A 326 -16.91 -5.21 22.38
CA LEU A 326 -16.65 -3.81 22.02
C LEU A 326 -15.98 -3.70 20.65
N ASP A 327 -16.44 -2.75 19.85
CA ASP A 327 -15.71 -2.32 18.66
C ASP A 327 -14.50 -1.45 19.01
N SER A 328 -13.65 -1.15 18.03
CA SER A 328 -12.42 -0.38 18.25
C SER A 328 -12.67 1.02 18.80
N LYS A 329 -13.85 1.62 18.54
CA LYS A 329 -14.19 2.97 19.01
C LYS A 329 -14.68 2.92 20.45
N ALA A 330 -15.54 1.96 20.81
CA ALA A 330 -15.98 1.72 22.17
C ALA A 330 -14.79 1.37 23.08
N LEU A 331 -13.85 0.54 22.61
CA LEU A 331 -12.64 0.21 23.37
C LEU A 331 -11.77 1.46 23.61
N LYS A 332 -11.69 2.37 22.63
CA LYS A 332 -10.98 3.65 22.79
C LYS A 332 -11.65 4.55 23.82
N ILE A 333 -12.97 4.64 23.84
CA ILE A 333 -13.73 5.39 24.86
C ILE A 333 -13.51 4.77 26.24
N LEU A 334 -13.55 3.44 26.34
CA LEU A 334 -13.24 2.75 27.59
C LEU A 334 -11.83 3.08 28.08
N ASN A 335 -10.82 3.01 27.19
CA ASN A 335 -9.43 3.29 27.54
C ASN A 335 -9.18 4.74 27.97
N GLN A 336 -10.01 5.69 27.54
CA GLN A 336 -9.94 7.08 28.05
C GLN A 336 -10.37 7.21 29.52
N SER A 337 -11.07 6.20 30.06
CA SER A 337 -11.44 6.16 31.47
C SER A 337 -10.28 5.70 32.36
N TYR A 338 -9.24 5.11 31.77
CA TYR A 338 -8.00 4.74 32.45
C TYR A 338 -6.97 5.87 32.32
N GLN A 339 -6.19 6.09 33.38
CA GLN A 339 -5.22 7.19 33.40
C GLN A 339 -3.95 6.85 32.62
N TYR A 340 -3.47 5.60 32.74
CA TYR A 340 -2.25 5.11 32.09
C TYR A 340 -2.47 3.77 31.39
N ALA A 341 -3.15 2.84 32.05
CA ALA A 341 -3.40 1.51 31.50
C ALA A 341 -4.22 1.54 30.20
N VAL A 342 -3.81 0.70 29.24
CA VAL A 342 -4.53 0.47 27.99
C VAL A 342 -4.99 -0.97 27.96
N LEU A 343 -6.31 -1.17 27.88
CA LEU A 343 -6.89 -2.48 27.66
C LEU A 343 -6.83 -2.82 26.17
N SER A 344 -6.24 -3.96 25.85
CA SER A 344 -6.09 -4.43 24.48
C SER A 344 -6.33 -5.94 24.37
N LEU A 345 -6.48 -6.41 23.14
CA LEU A 345 -6.59 -7.82 22.82
C LEU A 345 -5.24 -8.29 22.26
N ASN A 346 -4.65 -9.30 22.90
CA ASN A 346 -3.45 -9.95 22.40
C ASN A 346 -3.80 -10.81 21.18
N ASN A 347 -3.59 -10.23 20.01
CA ASN A 347 -3.88 -10.84 18.73
C ASN A 347 -2.69 -11.59 18.13
N LYS A 348 -1.62 -11.80 18.92
CA LYS A 348 -0.44 -12.55 18.49
C LYS A 348 -0.60 -14.03 18.80
N MET A 349 -0.14 -14.87 17.89
CA MET A 349 -0.01 -16.32 18.09
C MET A 349 1.41 -16.73 17.72
N LEU A 350 2.02 -17.63 18.49
CA LEU A 350 3.37 -18.09 18.18
C LEU A 350 3.32 -18.94 16.91
N LEU A 351 4.32 -18.76 16.04
CA LEU A 351 4.38 -19.47 14.77
C LEU A 351 4.41 -20.99 14.96
N LYS A 352 5.10 -21.47 16.01
CA LYS A 352 5.15 -22.89 16.37
C LYS A 352 3.82 -23.49 16.80
N ASP A 353 2.86 -22.65 17.22
CA ASP A 353 1.51 -23.08 17.64
C ASP A 353 0.51 -23.07 16.46
N LEU A 354 0.96 -22.61 15.28
CA LEU A 354 0.21 -22.67 14.03
C LEU A 354 0.60 -23.96 13.29
N ASP A 355 -0.35 -24.89 13.20
CA ASP A 355 -0.19 -26.07 12.36
C ASP A 355 -0.37 -25.72 10.86
N ASP A 356 -0.06 -26.69 10.00
CA ASP A 356 -0.10 -26.50 8.55
C ASP A 356 -1.49 -26.08 8.03
N THR A 357 -2.55 -26.62 8.63
CA THR A 357 -3.94 -26.26 8.28
C THR A 357 -4.28 -24.81 8.67
N ARG A 358 -3.83 -24.35 9.84
CA ARG A 358 -4.00 -22.96 10.25
C ARG A 358 -3.20 -22.01 9.37
N LEU A 359 -1.96 -22.36 9.00
CA LEU A 359 -1.14 -21.57 8.09
C LEU A 359 -1.77 -21.47 6.70
N GLU A 360 -2.33 -22.57 6.18
CA GLU A 360 -3.12 -22.57 4.94
C GLU A 360 -4.33 -21.63 5.03
N ALA A 361 -5.06 -21.67 6.15
CA ALA A 361 -6.21 -20.79 6.38
C ALA A 361 -5.83 -19.30 6.52
N LEU A 362 -4.56 -18.99 6.77
CA LEU A 362 -4.00 -17.63 6.71
C LEU A 362 -3.56 -17.22 5.29
N GLY A 363 -3.63 -18.13 4.32
CA GLY A 363 -3.24 -17.87 2.93
C GLY A 363 -1.78 -18.19 2.61
N VAL A 364 -1.07 -18.89 3.51
CA VAL A 364 0.32 -19.29 3.26
C VAL A 364 0.36 -20.45 2.28
N SER A 365 1.10 -20.31 1.17
CA SER A 365 1.32 -21.35 0.15
C SER A 365 1.99 -22.60 0.74
N GLU A 366 1.70 -23.81 0.25
CA GLU A 366 2.29 -25.08 0.75
C GLU A 366 3.81 -25.13 0.63
N GLU A 367 4.33 -24.57 -0.45
CA GLU A 367 5.74 -24.39 -0.72
C GLU A 367 5.96 -23.05 -1.41
N GLY A 368 7.18 -22.52 -1.32
CA GLY A 368 7.51 -21.25 -1.94
C GLY A 368 9.00 -20.94 -1.92
N ASP A 369 9.34 -19.80 -2.49
CA ASP A 369 10.73 -19.42 -2.72
C ASP A 369 11.41 -18.94 -1.43
N VAL A 370 12.65 -19.39 -1.26
CA VAL A 370 13.58 -18.96 -0.22
C VAL A 370 14.87 -18.50 -0.91
N MET A 371 15.27 -17.27 -0.62
CA MET A 371 16.49 -16.68 -1.17
C MET A 371 17.64 -16.87 -0.20
N ILE A 372 18.76 -17.36 -0.72
CA ILE A 372 20.03 -17.44 -0.04
C ILE A 372 20.99 -16.47 -0.72
N PHE A 373 21.57 -15.57 0.08
CA PHE A 373 22.62 -14.66 -0.36
C PHE A 373 23.89 -14.96 0.42
N ASN A 374 24.97 -15.31 -0.30
CA ASN A 374 26.27 -15.66 0.28
C ASN A 374 26.18 -16.69 1.42
N GLY A 375 25.39 -17.75 1.19
CA GLY A 375 25.17 -18.84 2.15
C GLY A 375 24.23 -18.53 3.32
N LYS A 376 23.66 -17.32 3.39
CA LYS A 376 22.68 -16.93 4.43
C LYS A 376 21.28 -16.79 3.84
N VAL A 377 20.28 -17.39 4.49
CA VAL A 377 18.88 -17.18 4.12
C VAL A 377 18.50 -15.72 4.44
N CYS A 378 18.18 -14.93 3.43
CA CYS A 378 17.80 -13.53 3.57
C CYS A 378 16.31 -13.28 3.32
N PHE A 379 15.64 -14.12 2.53
CA PHE A 379 14.21 -13.98 2.26
C PHE A 379 13.50 -15.33 2.30
N ARG A 380 12.27 -15.33 2.83
CA ARG A 380 11.35 -16.47 2.81
C ARG A 380 9.98 -15.95 2.41
N TYR A 381 9.27 -16.66 1.53
CA TYR A 381 7.91 -16.27 1.14
C TYR A 381 6.93 -16.14 2.32
N TYR A 382 7.18 -16.83 3.45
CA TYR A 382 6.44 -16.66 4.73
C TYR A 382 6.29 -15.20 5.14
N VAL A 383 7.40 -14.47 5.04
CA VAL A 383 7.46 -13.05 5.40
C VAL A 383 6.48 -12.32 4.49
N ALA A 384 6.60 -12.51 3.17
CA ALA A 384 5.74 -11.87 2.17
C ALA A 384 4.23 -12.15 2.36
N GLU A 385 3.85 -13.39 2.66
CA GLU A 385 2.45 -13.82 2.75
C GLU A 385 1.82 -13.54 4.12
N LEU A 386 2.52 -13.80 5.24
CA LEU A 386 1.98 -13.60 6.59
C LEU A 386 1.88 -12.12 6.98
N ASP A 387 2.87 -11.32 6.61
CA ASP A 387 2.88 -9.89 6.92
C ASP A 387 2.29 -9.04 5.79
N ASN A 388 1.80 -9.68 4.71
CA ASN A 388 1.27 -9.04 3.51
C ASN A 388 2.22 -7.92 2.98
N TYR A 389 3.52 -8.21 2.91
CA TYR A 389 4.55 -7.18 2.60
C TYR A 389 4.33 -6.49 1.26
N TYR A 390 3.69 -7.19 0.33
CA TYR A 390 3.46 -6.79 -1.04
C TYR A 390 1.95 -6.64 -1.32
N ASP A 391 1.25 -5.85 -0.49
CA ASP A 391 -0.14 -5.50 -0.74
C ASP A 391 -0.30 -4.69 -2.04
N THR A 392 -0.81 -5.34 -3.09
CA THR A 392 -1.07 -4.72 -4.39
C THR A 392 -2.49 -4.15 -4.52
N GLU A 393 -3.37 -4.43 -3.55
CA GLU A 393 -4.79 -4.11 -3.56
C GLU A 393 -5.08 -2.78 -2.85
N THR A 394 -4.51 -2.55 -1.66
CA THR A 394 -4.77 -1.34 -0.87
C THR A 394 -3.79 -0.20 -1.20
N ARG A 395 -3.95 0.36 -2.39
CA ARG A 395 -3.08 1.46 -2.87
C ARG A 395 -3.40 2.75 -2.12
N LYS A 396 -2.47 3.21 -1.28
CA LYS A 396 -2.55 4.50 -0.59
C LYS A 396 -1.57 5.48 -1.23
N LEU A 397 -1.98 6.74 -1.30
CA LEU A 397 -1.10 7.81 -1.77
C LEU A 397 -0.13 8.13 -0.63
N SER A 398 1.11 7.66 -0.73
CA SER A 398 2.18 7.94 0.23
C SER A 398 3.24 8.86 -0.39
N LEU A 399 4.00 9.54 0.46
CA LEU A 399 5.09 10.41 0.03
C LEU A 399 6.22 9.63 -0.66
N ASP A 400 6.40 8.36 -0.29
CA ASP A 400 7.38 7.44 -0.87
C ASP A 400 7.15 7.16 -2.37
N LEU A 401 5.95 7.45 -2.91
CA LEU A 401 5.67 7.31 -4.34
C LEU A 401 6.28 8.44 -5.20
N LEU A 402 6.79 9.50 -4.55
CA LEU A 402 7.34 10.69 -5.20
C LEU A 402 8.88 10.74 -5.15
N GLY A 403 9.52 9.75 -4.52
CA GLY A 403 10.97 9.62 -4.38
C GLY A 403 11.48 8.42 -5.14
#